data_AF-A0A5X8K7T0-F1
#
_entry.id   AF-A0A5X8K7T0-F1
#
_cell.length_a   1.000
_cell.length_b   1.000
_cell.length_c   1.000
_cell.angle_alpha   90.00
_cell.angle_beta   90.00
_cell.angle_gamma   90.00
#
_symmetry.space_group_name_H-M   'P 1'
#
loop_
_entity.id
_entity.type
_entity.pdbx_description
1 polymer ?
#
loop_
_entity_poly.entity_id
_entity_poly.type
_entity_poly.pdbx_seq_one_letter_code
_entity_poly.pdbx_strand_id
1 'polypeptide(L)' 'MMRDIQMVLERWGAWAASDSSGVDYSPIAAGFKGLLPYTCKTRVACSDNDALIVEGCLARLKQKRPDEHS' A
#
# COMPACT_ATOMS: atom_id res chain seq x y z
N MET A 1 -3.62 24.92 3.42
CA MET A 1 -2.40 24.10 3.19
C MET A 1 -2.74 23.10 2.09
N MET A 2 -2.16 23.25 0.90
CA MET A 2 -2.41 22.31 -0.19
C MET A 2 -1.78 20.97 0.19
N ARG A 3 -2.60 19.92 0.30
CA ARG A 3 -2.07 18.56 0.44
C ARG A 3 -1.54 18.16 -0.92
N ASP A 4 -0.28 17.79 -0.98
CA ASP A 4 0.31 17.22 -2.18
C ASP A 4 -0.32 15.84 -2.44
N ILE A 5 -1.28 15.81 -3.36
CA ILE A 5 -2.03 14.59 -3.68
C ILE A 5 -1.12 13.52 -4.30
N GLN A 6 -0.05 13.92 -5.00
CA GLN A 6 0.90 12.98 -5.58
C GLN A 6 1.64 12.24 -4.47
N MET A 7 2.12 12.97 -3.45
CA MET A 7 2.76 12.38 -2.28
C MET A 7 1.81 11.46 -1.50
N VAL A 8 0.54 11.84 -1.34
CA VAL A 8 -0.46 11.01 -0.64
C VAL A 8 -0.69 9.70 -1.39
N LEU A 9 -0.87 9.76 -2.70
CA LEU A 9 -1.11 8.57 -3.52
C LEU A 9 0.14 7.69 -3.64
N GLU A 10 1.34 8.27 -3.65
CA GLU A 10 2.60 7.50 -3.63
C GLU A 10 2.72 6.66 -2.35
N ARG A 11 2.47 7.27 -1.19
CA ARG A 11 2.53 6.59 0.10
C ARG A 11 1.41 5.57 0.29
N TRP A 12 0.21 5.89 -0.17
CA TRP A 12 -0.89 4.93 -0.19
C TRP A 12 -0.59 3.74 -1.11
N GLY A 13 0.00 3.98 -2.30
CA GLY A 13 0.39 2.91 -3.21
C GLY A 13 1.48 2.00 -2.61
N ALA A 14 2.42 2.56 -1.86
CA ALA A 14 3.41 1.79 -1.11
C ALA A 14 2.76 0.93 0.01
N TRP A 15 1.75 1.47 0.70
CA TRP A 15 0.96 0.74 1.69
C TRP A 15 0.15 -0.39 1.04
N ALA A 16 -0.60 -0.10 -0.02
CA ALA A 16 -1.44 -1.07 -0.71
C ALA A 16 -0.64 -2.21 -1.37
N ALA A 17 0.58 -1.92 -1.84
CA ALA A 17 1.50 -2.93 -2.36
C ALA A 17 2.25 -3.71 -1.26
N SER A 18 2.18 -3.26 -0.01
CA SER A 18 2.74 -3.99 1.11
C SER A 18 1.75 -5.08 1.50
N ASP A 19 2.18 -6.34 1.43
CA ASP A 19 1.44 -7.49 1.97
C ASP A 19 0.89 -7.19 3.38
N SER A 20 -0.38 -6.79 3.45
CA SER A 20 -1.07 -6.32 4.65
C SER A 20 -2.01 -7.39 5.21
N SER A 21 -1.89 -8.62 4.70
CA SER A 21 -2.78 -9.74 5.01
C SER A 21 -2.68 -10.19 6.48
N GLY A 22 -1.69 -9.72 7.25
CA GLY A 22 -1.44 -10.14 8.62
C GLY A 22 -0.97 -11.60 8.74
N VAL A 23 -0.79 -12.28 7.61
CA VAL A 23 -0.27 -13.64 7.50
C VAL A 23 1.11 -13.53 6.83
N ASP A 24 2.10 -13.11 7.61
CA ASP A 24 3.47 -12.96 7.13
C ASP A 24 4.08 -14.33 6.79
N TYR A 25 3.91 -14.79 5.56
CA TYR A 25 4.74 -15.85 5.02
C TYR A 25 6.12 -15.26 4.73
N SER A 26 7.16 -15.91 5.24
CA SER A 26 8.52 -15.49 4.92
C SER A 26 8.70 -15.53 3.40
N PRO A 27 9.03 -14.40 2.73
CA PRO A 27 9.26 -14.37 1.29
C PRO A 27 10.52 -15.17 0.90
N ILE A 28 11.29 -15.61 1.90
CA ILE A 28 12.50 -16.41 1.77
C ILE A 28 12.25 -17.73 2.49
N ALA A 29 12.51 -18.86 1.83
CA ALA A 29 12.47 -20.17 2.47
C ALA A 29 13.42 -20.21 3.68
N ALA A 30 13.02 -20.91 4.75
CA ALA A 30 13.74 -20.87 6.04
C ALA A 30 15.25 -21.17 5.94
N GLY A 31 15.66 -22.06 5.03
CA GLY A 31 17.07 -22.42 4.80
C GLY A 31 17.93 -21.33 4.14
N PHE A 32 17.32 -20.28 3.58
CA PHE A 32 18.01 -19.15 2.93
C PHE A 32 17.95 -17.86 3.77
N LYS A 33 17.31 -17.89 4.94
CA LYS A 33 17.19 -16.72 5.83
C LYS A 33 18.58 -16.27 6.29
N GLY A 34 18.95 -15.04 5.96
CA GLY A 34 20.27 -14.45 6.29
C GLY A 34 21.36 -14.65 5.24
N LEU A 35 21.12 -15.45 4.18
CA LEU A 35 22.06 -15.62 3.06
C LEU A 35 21.80 -14.64 1.91
N LEU A 36 20.55 -14.24 1.71
CA LEU A 36 20.16 -13.27 0.69
C LEU A 36 20.21 -11.84 1.27
N PRO A 37 20.63 -10.84 0.47
CA PRO A 37 20.51 -9.45 0.87
C PRO A 37 19.07 -9.15 1.27
N TYR A 38 18.89 -8.46 2.40
CA TYR A 38 17.56 -8.06 2.84
C TYR A 38 16.95 -7.10 1.81
N THR A 39 16.01 -7.59 1.02
CA THR A 39 15.20 -6.76 0.14
C THR A 39 14.13 -6.08 0.98
N CYS A 40 14.51 -5.04 1.71
CA CYS A 40 13.53 -4.21 2.41
C CYS A 40 12.61 -3.58 1.36
N LYS A 41 11.30 -3.56 1.62
CA LYS A 41 10.37 -2.76 0.81
C LYS A 41 10.77 -1.29 1.00
N THR A 42 11.46 -0.71 0.00
CA THR A 42 12.07 0.62 0.09
C THR A 42 11.10 1.78 -0.04
N ARG A 43 9.85 1.52 -0.45
CA ARG A 43 8.83 2.57 -0.61
C ARG A 43 8.24 2.95 0.75
N VAL A 44 8.26 4.25 1.05
CA VAL A 44 7.67 4.82 2.27
C VAL A 44 6.15 4.68 2.21
N ALA A 45 5.58 3.84 3.06
CA ALA A 45 4.14 3.66 3.20
C ALA A 45 3.51 4.72 4.14
N CYS A 46 2.21 5.00 3.96
CA CYS A 46 1.42 5.71 4.97
C CYS A 46 0.98 4.77 6.09
N SER A 47 0.36 5.32 7.15
CA SER A 47 -0.23 4.50 8.21
C SER A 47 -1.51 3.80 7.75
N ASP A 48 -1.92 2.73 8.45
CA ASP A 48 -3.18 2.02 8.17
C ASP A 48 -4.39 2.97 8.24
N ASN A 49 -4.40 3.87 9.23
CA ASN A 49 -5.48 4.86 9.38
C ASN A 49 -5.54 5.83 8.19
N ASP A 50 -4.39 6.32 7.74
CA ASP A 50 -4.32 7.20 6.56
C ASP A 50 -4.76 6.44 5.30
N ALA A 51 -4.34 5.19 5.16
CA ALA A 51 -4.70 4.36 4.03
C ALA A 51 -6.21 4.11 3.97
N LEU A 52 -6.85 3.78 5.09
CA LEU A 52 -8.30 3.59 5.18
C LEU A 52 -9.09 4.85 4.80
N ILE A 53 -8.58 6.04 5.13
CA ILE A 53 -9.20 7.31 4.71
C ILE A 53 -9.14 7.46 3.18
N VAL A 54 -7.99 7.13 2.57
CA VAL A 54 -7.82 7.17 1.10
C VAL A 54 -8.71 6.13 0.42
N GLU A 55 -8.75 4.89 0.92
CA GLU A 55 -9.67 3.84 0.44
C GLU A 55 -11.13 4.27 0.48
N GLY A 56 -11.56 4.90 1.58
CA GLY A 56 -12.92 5.44 1.71
C GLY A 56 -13.24 6.50 0.66
N CYS A 57 -12.25 7.32 0.27
CA CYS A 57 -12.41 8.29 -0.81
C CYS A 57 -12.51 7.61 -2.17
N LEU A 58 -11.66 6.61 -2.45
CA LEU A 58 -11.68 5.83 -3.70
C LEU A 58 -13.01 5.07 -3.86
N ALA A 59 -13.53 4.47 -2.78
CA ALA A 59 -14.81 3.78 -2.78
C ALA A 59 -15.97 4.72 -3.17
N ARG A 60 -15.97 5.94 -2.62
CA ARG A 60 -16.97 6.97 -2.99
C ARG A 60 -16.79 7.47 -4.42
N LEU A 61 -15.55 7.61 -4.88
CA LEU A 61 -15.26 8.00 -6.26
C LEU A 61 -15.79 6.96 -7.26
N LYS A 62 -15.55 5.67 -6.97
CA LYS A 62 -16.08 4.55 -7.77
C LYS A 62 -17.61 4.57 -7.86
N GLN A 63 -18.30 4.86 -6.76
CA GLN A 63 -19.77 5.00 -6.77
C GLN A 63 -20.27 6.17 -7.61
N LYS A 64 -19.49 7.26 -7.71
CA LYS A 64 -19.86 8.46 -8.47
C LYS A 64 -19.50 8.37 -9.95
N ARG A 65 -18.51 7.55 -10.31
CA ARG A 65 -17.99 7.35 -11.68
C ARG A 65 -17.87 5.84 -11.98
N PRO A 66 -19.00 5.12 -11.99
CA PRO A 66 -18.99 3.66 -12.14
C PRO A 66 -18.49 3.21 -13.52
N ASP A 67 -18.65 4.06 -14.54
CA ASP A 67 -18.28 3.85 -15.94
C ASP A 67 -16.77 3.81 -16.21
N GLU A 68 -15.96 4.46 -15.36
CA GLU A 68 -14.50 4.48 -15.54
C GLU A 68 -13.76 3.29 -14.93
N HIS A 69 -14.45 2.51 -14.10
CA HIS A 69 -13.86 1.41 -13.35
C HIS A 69 -14.50 0.06 -13.72
N SER A 70 -14.95 -0.05 -14.98
CA SER A 70 -15.69 -1.18 -15.51
C SER A 70 -14.83 -2.18 -16.29
#